data_AF-A0A4P6XE69-F1
#
_entry.id   AF-A0A4P6XE69-F1
#
_cell.length_a   1.000
_cell.length_b   1.000
_cell.length_c   1.000
_cell.angle_alpha   90.00
_cell.angle_beta   90.00
_cell.angle_gamma   90.00
#
_symmetry.space_group_name_H-M   'P 1'
#
loop_
_entity.id
_entity.type
_entity.pdbx_description
1 polymer ?
#
loop_
_entity_poly.entity_id
_entity_poly.type
_entity_poly.pdbx_seq_one_letter_code
_entity_poly.pdbx_strand_id
1 'polypeptide(L)'
;MQQGWITRPRLESARAALLAAEAQVRAAGFQRANATIAAPGPGTVLARLAEPGQVVAAGTPVLVIGEEASGYVLRLPVSDRDAARLTLGAAAQTTLAALDDAVIVGRVIEIAGRADRATGTFAVEIALPDDKRLRSGQIGNARITANGVGATTLAVPPSAVFGPRAGEALVYVVDLATSRVHLRKIHIGEANDAGIGVTGGIKPGEWVALSRVDRLTDGMKVAPLGPAR
;
A
#
# COMPACT_ATOMS: atom_id res chain seq x y z
N MET A 1 39.20 -9.30 60.63
CA MET A 1 40.52 -9.97 60.78
C MET A 1 41.21 -9.66 62.11
N GLN A 2 40.60 -8.89 63.02
CA GLN A 2 41.25 -8.41 64.26
C GLN A 2 41.14 -9.36 65.48
N GLN A 3 40.50 -10.53 65.41
CA GLN A 3 40.43 -11.44 66.57
C GLN A 3 40.60 -12.96 66.31
N GLY A 4 40.96 -13.43 65.11
CA GLY A 4 41.38 -14.85 64.90
C GLY A 4 40.31 -15.96 65.01
N TRP A 5 39.04 -15.67 65.33
CA TRP A 5 37.98 -16.67 65.55
C TRP A 5 37.52 -17.46 64.30
N ILE A 6 37.91 -17.05 63.08
CA ILE A 6 37.54 -17.70 61.81
C ILE A 6 38.71 -17.66 60.83
N THR A 7 38.94 -18.77 60.12
CA THR A 7 39.97 -18.87 59.07
C THR A 7 39.54 -18.12 57.80
N ARG A 8 40.49 -17.53 57.06
CA ARG A 8 40.20 -16.84 55.78
C ARG A 8 39.36 -17.69 54.81
N PRO A 9 39.67 -18.98 54.59
CA PRO A 9 38.86 -19.84 53.71
C PRO A 9 37.40 -19.97 54.18
N ARG A 10 37.15 -19.98 55.49
CA ARG A 10 35.78 -20.09 56.04
C ARG A 10 34.97 -18.81 55.82
N LEU A 11 35.59 -17.64 55.93
CA LEU A 11 34.95 -16.37 55.60
C LEU A 11 34.65 -16.25 54.10
N GLU A 12 35.59 -16.66 53.25
CA GLU A 12 35.41 -16.65 51.79
C GLU A 12 34.30 -17.62 51.36
N SER A 13 34.28 -18.83 51.92
CA SER A 13 33.20 -19.79 51.69
C SER A 13 31.83 -19.25 52.11
N ALA A 14 31.74 -18.61 53.29
CA ALA A 14 30.50 -17.99 53.75
C ALA A 14 30.04 -16.83 52.84
N ARG A 15 30.98 -16.02 52.33
CA ARG A 15 30.67 -14.96 51.35
C ARG A 15 30.21 -15.53 50.01
N ALA A 16 30.87 -16.57 49.51
CA ALA A 16 30.46 -17.24 48.28
C ALA A 16 29.06 -17.86 48.42
N ALA A 17 28.76 -18.48 49.57
CA ALA A 17 27.43 -19.01 49.86
C ALA A 17 26.36 -17.92 49.91
N LEU A 18 26.66 -16.77 50.52
CA LEU A 18 25.77 -15.60 50.53
C LEU A 18 25.49 -15.11 49.10
N LEU A 19 26.53 -14.91 48.28
CA LEU A 19 26.38 -14.47 46.89
C LEU A 19 25.56 -15.46 46.05
N ALA A 20 25.75 -16.77 46.25
CA ALA A 20 24.98 -17.80 45.58
C ALA A 20 23.50 -17.77 45.99
N ALA A 21 23.21 -17.63 47.28
CA ALA A 21 21.84 -17.53 47.79
C ALA A 21 21.14 -16.26 47.27
N GLU A 22 21.82 -15.11 47.26
CA GLU A 22 21.30 -13.87 46.68
C GLU A 22 21.02 -14.01 45.18
N ALA A 23 21.88 -14.70 44.44
CA ALA A 23 21.66 -14.97 43.02
C ALA A 23 20.42 -15.86 42.79
N GLN A 24 20.20 -16.87 43.64
CA GLN A 24 18.99 -17.69 43.60
C GLN A 24 17.72 -16.89 43.88
N VAL A 25 17.75 -15.98 44.86
CA VAL A 25 16.62 -15.09 45.14
C VAL A 25 16.32 -14.19 43.94
N ARG A 26 17.34 -13.60 43.30
CA ARG A 26 17.16 -12.79 42.09
C ARG A 26 16.57 -13.60 40.93
N ALA A 27 17.05 -14.82 40.72
CA ALA A 27 16.56 -15.70 39.66
C ALA A 27 15.08 -16.10 39.88
N ALA A 28 14.71 -16.48 41.11
CA ALA A 28 13.33 -16.78 41.48
C ALA A 28 12.42 -15.53 41.35
N GLY A 29 12.93 -14.35 41.70
CA GLY A 29 12.24 -13.08 41.50
C GLY A 29 11.93 -12.80 40.02
N PHE A 30 12.90 -13.04 39.13
CA PHE A 30 12.72 -12.88 37.68
C PHE A 30 11.72 -13.89 37.10
N GLN A 31 11.78 -15.16 37.54
CA GLN A 31 10.81 -16.19 37.15
C GLN A 31 9.39 -15.83 37.58
N ARG A 32 9.22 -15.30 38.80
CA ARG A 32 7.92 -14.86 39.31
C ARG A 32 7.38 -13.67 38.51
N ALA A 33 8.24 -12.70 38.15
CA ALA A 33 7.82 -11.58 37.32
C ALA A 33 7.33 -12.03 35.94
N ASN A 34 8.05 -12.97 35.31
CA ASN A 34 7.68 -13.53 34.00
C ASN A 34 6.48 -14.50 34.05
N ALA A 35 6.01 -14.90 35.23
CA ALA A 35 4.78 -15.69 35.37
C ALA A 35 3.52 -14.85 35.07
N THR A 36 3.64 -13.51 35.03
CA THR A 36 2.57 -12.61 34.60
C THR A 36 2.96 -11.98 33.27
N ILE A 37 2.15 -12.22 32.24
CA ILE A 37 2.34 -11.61 30.93
C ILE A 37 1.49 -10.33 30.89
N ALA A 38 2.15 -9.18 30.86
CA ALA A 38 1.52 -7.88 30.73
C ALA A 38 1.61 -7.37 29.28
N ALA A 39 0.60 -6.63 28.84
CA ALA A 39 0.66 -5.95 27.56
C ALA A 39 1.71 -4.82 27.61
N PRO A 40 2.53 -4.63 26.55
CA PRO A 40 3.55 -3.58 26.52
C PRO A 40 2.94 -2.16 26.41
N GLY A 41 1.68 -2.05 25.98
CA GLY A 41 0.97 -0.78 25.80
C GLY A 41 -0.53 -0.98 25.57
N PRO A 42 -1.30 0.12 25.41
CA PRO A 42 -2.71 0.06 25.07
C PRO A 42 -2.92 -0.55 23.69
N GLY A 43 -3.93 -1.40 23.56
CA GLY A 43 -4.26 -2.05 22.31
C GLY A 43 -5.44 -3.00 22.44
N THR A 44 -5.84 -3.56 21.30
CA THR A 44 -6.94 -4.51 21.21
C THR A 44 -6.41 -5.93 21.03
N VAL A 45 -6.97 -6.90 21.77
CA VAL A 45 -6.63 -8.33 21.59
C VAL A 45 -7.19 -8.81 20.25
N LEU A 46 -6.31 -9.13 19.31
CA LEU A 46 -6.64 -9.63 17.97
C LEU A 46 -6.85 -11.16 17.97
N ALA A 47 -6.06 -11.88 18.76
CA ALA A 47 -6.17 -13.33 18.86
C ALA A 47 -5.72 -13.81 20.24
N ARG A 48 -6.38 -14.87 20.71
CA ARG A 48 -5.94 -15.69 21.84
C ARG A 48 -5.44 -17.02 21.29
N LEU A 49 -4.18 -17.33 21.57
CA LEU A 49 -3.48 -18.50 21.03
C LEU A 49 -3.27 -19.61 22.08
N ALA A 50 -3.62 -19.34 23.34
CA ALA A 50 -3.54 -20.31 24.43
C ALA A 50 -4.80 -20.22 25.32
N GLU A 51 -5.22 -21.37 25.84
CA GLU A 51 -6.38 -21.48 26.72
C GLU A 51 -5.99 -21.64 28.20
N PRO A 52 -6.87 -21.28 29.15
CA PRO A 52 -6.63 -21.54 30.57
C PRO A 52 -6.34 -23.02 30.83
N GLY A 53 -5.26 -23.29 31.58
CA GLY A 53 -4.81 -24.65 31.90
C GLY A 53 -3.87 -25.28 30.88
N GLN A 54 -3.65 -24.64 29.72
CA GLN A 54 -2.66 -25.07 28.76
C GLN A 54 -1.24 -24.76 29.24
N VAL A 55 -0.35 -25.76 29.19
CA VAL A 55 1.08 -25.57 29.45
C VAL A 55 1.75 -25.07 28.17
N VAL A 56 2.46 -23.94 28.26
CA VAL A 56 3.18 -23.33 27.14
C VAL A 56 4.68 -23.24 27.44
N ALA A 57 5.50 -23.36 26.41
CA ALA A 57 6.95 -23.20 26.53
C ALA A 57 7.33 -21.71 26.49
N ALA A 58 8.53 -21.39 26.97
CA ALA A 58 9.07 -20.04 26.86
C ALA A 58 9.18 -19.63 25.38
N GLY A 59 8.72 -18.42 25.05
CA GLY A 59 8.69 -17.92 23.68
C GLY A 59 7.46 -18.35 22.86
N THR A 60 6.60 -19.24 23.38
CA THR A 60 5.31 -19.54 22.73
C THR A 60 4.38 -18.31 22.84
N PRO A 61 3.84 -17.80 21.73
CA PRO A 61 2.91 -16.69 21.76
C PRO A 61 1.56 -17.12 22.35
N VAL A 62 1.00 -16.32 23.25
CA VAL A 62 -0.28 -16.60 23.93
C VAL A 62 -1.41 -15.65 23.53
N LEU A 63 -1.05 -14.40 23.20
CA LEU A 63 -1.97 -13.34 22.80
C LEU A 63 -1.33 -12.55 21.66
N VAL A 64 -2.14 -12.14 20.70
CA VAL A 64 -1.77 -11.17 19.68
C VAL A 64 -2.53 -9.89 19.98
N ILE A 65 -1.80 -8.79 20.15
CA ILE A 65 -2.38 -7.48 20.47
C ILE A 65 -2.06 -6.56 19.30
N GLY A 66 -3.10 -5.88 18.78
CA GLY A 66 -2.97 -4.78 17.85
C GLY A 66 -2.77 -3.50 18.65
N GLU A 67 -1.63 -2.85 18.47
CA GLU A 67 -1.32 -1.58 19.13
C GLU A 67 -2.18 -0.44 18.56
N GLU A 68 -2.87 0.30 19.42
CA GLU A 68 -3.73 1.41 18.99
C GLU A 68 -2.95 2.71 18.75
N ALA A 69 -1.81 2.88 19.44
CA ALA A 69 -1.01 4.11 19.37
C ALA A 69 -0.40 4.37 17.98
N SER A 70 -0.17 3.31 17.21
CA SER A 70 0.50 3.37 15.91
C SER A 70 -0.45 3.69 14.74
N GLY A 71 -1.77 3.71 15.00
CA GLY A 71 -2.79 3.94 13.98
C GLY A 71 -2.96 2.78 12.99
N TYR A 72 -3.84 2.96 12.00
CA TYR A 72 -4.06 1.97 10.94
C TYR A 72 -3.30 2.35 9.67
N VAL A 73 -2.76 1.34 9.01
CA VAL A 73 -2.09 1.46 7.71
C VAL A 73 -2.77 0.58 6.69
N LEU A 74 -3.02 1.13 5.50
CA LEU A 74 -3.39 0.36 4.33
C LEU A 74 -2.11 -0.01 3.58
N ARG A 75 -1.80 -1.32 3.56
CA ARG A 75 -0.67 -1.86 2.81
C ARG A 75 -1.16 -2.35 1.45
N LEU A 76 -0.54 -1.86 0.38
CA LEU A 76 -0.86 -2.29 -0.99
C LEU A 76 0.42 -2.69 -1.76
N PRO A 77 0.35 -3.73 -2.60
CA PRO A 77 1.40 -4.04 -3.55
C PRO A 77 1.30 -3.10 -4.77
N VAL A 78 2.41 -2.53 -5.20
CA VAL A 78 2.52 -1.74 -6.43
C VAL A 78 3.60 -2.28 -7.36
N SER A 79 3.48 -2.00 -8.65
CA SER A 79 4.52 -2.39 -9.62
C SER A 79 5.80 -1.57 -9.40
N ASP A 80 6.95 -2.09 -9.85
CA ASP A 80 8.23 -1.38 -9.82
C ASP A 80 8.16 0.01 -10.49
N ARG A 81 7.47 0.09 -11.63
CA ARG A 81 7.27 1.34 -12.38
C ARG A 81 6.46 2.35 -11.60
N ASP A 82 5.40 1.91 -10.92
CA ASP A 82 4.55 2.80 -10.13
C ASP A 82 5.27 3.23 -8.85
N ALA A 83 5.95 2.31 -8.17
CA ALA A 83 6.76 2.59 -6.99
C ALA A 83 7.78 3.70 -7.25
N ALA A 84 8.43 3.68 -8.42
CA ALA A 84 9.40 4.69 -8.81
C ALA A 84 8.80 6.10 -9.04
N ARG A 85 7.49 6.20 -9.32
CA ARG A 85 6.78 7.48 -9.51
C ARG A 85 6.15 8.02 -8.22
N LEU A 86 6.02 7.17 -7.20
CA LEU A 86 5.47 7.54 -5.91
C LEU A 86 6.47 8.35 -5.09
N THR A 87 5.94 9.21 -4.22
CA THR A 87 6.75 9.96 -3.27
C THR A 87 6.22 9.79 -1.87
N LEU A 88 7.14 9.74 -0.90
CA LEU A 88 6.79 9.80 0.51
C LEU A 88 6.03 11.08 0.79
N GLY A 89 4.93 10.96 1.53
CA GLY A 89 4.04 12.08 1.82
C GLY A 89 2.98 12.37 0.77
N ALA A 90 2.94 11.65 -0.35
CA ALA A 90 1.89 11.80 -1.36
C ALA A 90 0.49 11.54 -0.76
N ALA A 91 -0.48 12.37 -1.17
CA ALA A 91 -1.87 12.19 -0.79
C ALA A 91 -2.47 10.97 -1.50
N ALA A 92 -3.20 10.16 -0.74
CA ALA A 92 -3.89 8.99 -1.23
C ALA A 92 -5.36 9.04 -0.83
N GLN A 93 -6.25 8.86 -1.81
CA GLN A 93 -7.67 8.63 -1.55
C GLN A 93 -7.87 7.14 -1.39
N THR A 94 -8.22 6.70 -0.19
CA THR A 94 -8.45 5.29 0.12
C THR A 94 -9.93 5.01 0.29
N THR A 95 -10.39 3.85 -0.14
CA THR A 95 -11.75 3.37 0.11
C THR A 95 -11.66 1.99 0.71
N LEU A 96 -12.52 1.68 1.68
CA LEU A 96 -12.58 0.37 2.32
C LEU A 96 -13.95 -0.23 2.05
N ALA A 97 -13.98 -1.47 1.56
CA ALA A 97 -15.24 -2.16 1.25
C ALA A 97 -16.13 -2.30 2.50
N ALA A 98 -15.52 -2.38 3.68
CA ALA A 98 -16.21 -2.48 4.96
C ALA A 98 -16.87 -1.16 5.43
N LEU A 99 -16.57 -0.03 4.78
CA LEU A 99 -17.07 1.31 5.13
C LEU A 99 -17.88 1.92 3.96
N ASP A 100 -18.61 1.10 3.20
CA ASP A 100 -19.45 1.52 2.07
C ASP A 100 -18.67 2.33 1.02
N ASP A 101 -17.39 1.99 0.81
CA ASP A 101 -16.46 2.69 -0.07
C ASP A 101 -16.33 4.20 0.22
N ALA A 102 -16.59 4.61 1.47
CA ALA A 102 -16.34 5.98 1.91
C ALA A 102 -14.88 6.37 1.67
N VAL A 103 -14.69 7.56 1.09
CA VAL A 103 -13.35 8.09 0.80
C VAL A 103 -12.69 8.55 2.10
N ILE A 104 -11.56 7.94 2.41
CA ILE A 104 -10.68 8.26 3.53
C ILE A 104 -9.38 8.79 2.95
N VAL A 105 -9.03 10.02 3.33
CA VAL A 105 -7.79 10.64 2.87
C VAL A 105 -6.64 10.18 3.76
N GLY A 106 -5.70 9.45 3.17
CA GLY A 106 -4.48 8.99 3.81
C GLY A 106 -3.24 9.59 3.17
N ARG A 107 -2.07 9.22 3.71
CA ARG A 107 -0.77 9.67 3.21
C ARG A 107 0.21 8.52 3.12
N VAL A 108 0.99 8.47 2.04
CA VAL A 108 2.07 7.49 1.89
C VAL A 108 3.15 7.76 2.95
N ILE A 109 3.44 6.78 3.81
CA ILE A 109 4.45 6.87 4.86
C ILE A 109 5.66 5.97 4.59
N GLU A 110 5.48 4.90 3.82
CA GLU A 110 6.54 3.97 3.50
C GLU A 110 6.39 3.45 2.07
N ILE A 111 7.53 3.33 1.39
CA ILE A 111 7.67 2.65 0.11
C ILE A 111 8.82 1.66 0.33
N ALA A 112 8.55 0.37 0.19
CA ALA A 112 9.54 -0.66 0.47
C ALA A 112 10.80 -0.46 -0.39
N GLY A 113 11.98 -0.63 0.20
CA GLY A 113 13.25 -0.53 -0.53
C GLY A 113 13.58 -1.76 -1.40
N ARG A 114 12.74 -2.80 -1.37
CA ARG A 114 12.92 -4.03 -2.15
C ARG A 114 11.57 -4.60 -2.56
N ALA A 115 11.54 -5.24 -3.72
CA ALA A 115 10.40 -6.02 -4.15
C ALA A 115 10.23 -7.28 -3.30
N ASP A 116 8.97 -7.68 -3.09
CA ASP A 116 8.61 -8.98 -2.56
C ASP A 116 9.03 -10.07 -3.56
N ARG A 117 9.69 -11.13 -3.07
CA ARG A 117 10.26 -12.17 -3.95
C ARG A 117 9.21 -13.05 -4.62
N ALA A 118 8.04 -13.20 -4.02
CA ALA A 118 6.99 -14.08 -4.55
C ALA A 118 6.18 -13.36 -5.63
N THR A 119 5.93 -12.07 -5.45
CA THR A 119 5.04 -11.28 -6.32
C THR A 119 5.79 -10.35 -7.27
N GLY A 120 7.04 -9.99 -6.97
CA GLY A 120 7.81 -8.98 -7.70
C GLY A 120 7.30 -7.55 -7.48
N THR A 121 6.41 -7.33 -6.51
CA THR A 121 5.79 -6.03 -6.21
C THR A 121 6.47 -5.34 -5.05
N PHE A 122 6.40 -4.00 -5.02
CA PHE A 122 6.86 -3.20 -3.89
C PHE A 122 5.69 -2.93 -2.95
N ALA A 123 5.89 -3.12 -1.64
CA ALA A 123 4.88 -2.77 -0.66
C ALA A 123 4.89 -1.26 -0.41
N VAL A 124 3.72 -0.65 -0.44
CA VAL A 124 3.51 0.76 -0.08
C VAL A 124 2.53 0.81 1.09
N GLU A 125 2.85 1.63 2.09
CA GLU A 125 2.01 1.85 3.25
C GLU A 125 1.42 3.25 3.25
N ILE A 126 0.10 3.31 3.41
CA ILE A 126 -0.65 4.55 3.54
C ILE A 126 -1.16 4.62 4.98
N ALA A 127 -0.74 5.66 5.70
CA ALA A 127 -1.32 5.98 7.00
C ALA A 127 -2.76 6.45 6.82
N LEU A 128 -3.66 5.82 7.56
CA LEU A 128 -5.07 6.20 7.63
C LEU A 128 -5.30 7.09 8.88
N PRO A 129 -6.24 8.04 8.81
CA PRO A 129 -6.65 8.79 9.99
C PRO A 129 -7.26 7.86 11.04
N ASP A 130 -7.23 8.30 12.30
CA ASP A 130 -7.89 7.59 13.38
C ASP A 130 -9.42 7.60 13.17
N ASP A 131 -9.97 6.41 12.92
CA ASP A 131 -11.39 6.18 12.76
C ASP A 131 -11.75 4.86 13.46
N LYS A 132 -12.68 4.94 14.42
CA LYS A 132 -13.10 3.82 15.25
C LYS A 132 -13.73 2.66 14.48
N ARG A 133 -14.08 2.85 13.20
CA ARG A 133 -14.61 1.82 12.31
C ARG A 133 -13.51 0.97 11.65
N LEU A 134 -12.26 1.43 11.69
CA LEU A 134 -11.13 0.70 11.14
C LEU A 134 -10.80 -0.52 11.98
N ARG A 135 -10.47 -1.62 11.30
CA ARG A 135 -10.06 -2.89 11.90
C ARG A 135 -8.98 -3.53 11.04
N SER A 136 -8.02 -4.20 11.68
CA SER A 136 -7.00 -4.96 10.96
C SER A 136 -7.64 -6.09 10.14
N GLY A 137 -7.18 -6.26 8.90
CA GLY A 137 -7.71 -7.26 7.97
C GLY A 137 -8.80 -6.75 7.02
N GLN A 138 -9.23 -5.49 7.13
CA GLN A 138 -10.09 -4.88 6.11
C GLN A 138 -9.35 -4.74 4.77
N ILE A 139 -10.10 -4.86 3.68
CA ILE A 139 -9.60 -4.74 2.31
C ILE A 139 -10.11 -3.42 1.72
N GLY A 140 -9.24 -2.74 0.99
CA GLY A 140 -9.55 -1.45 0.38
C GLY A 140 -8.73 -1.18 -0.87
N ASN A 141 -9.10 -0.10 -1.54
CA ASN A 141 -8.42 0.44 -2.71
C ASN A 141 -7.78 1.78 -2.36
N ALA A 142 -6.74 2.15 -3.11
CA ALA A 142 -6.09 3.45 -2.96
C ALA A 142 -5.83 4.08 -4.33
N ARG A 143 -6.24 5.34 -4.49
CA ARG A 143 -5.84 6.20 -5.59
C ARG A 143 -4.79 7.19 -5.09
N ILE A 144 -3.55 6.97 -5.49
CA ILE A 144 -2.41 7.80 -5.08
C ILE A 144 -2.05 8.75 -6.21
N THR A 145 -1.82 10.02 -5.89
CA THR A 145 -1.36 10.98 -6.88
C THR A 145 0.15 10.84 -7.05
N ALA A 146 0.60 10.32 -8.19
CA ALA A 146 2.02 10.18 -8.51
C ALA A 146 2.60 11.47 -9.12
N ASN A 147 3.89 11.71 -8.91
CA ASN A 147 4.57 12.84 -9.55
C ASN A 147 4.77 12.56 -11.04
N GLY A 148 4.56 13.58 -11.89
CA GLY A 148 4.75 13.48 -13.35
C GLY A 148 3.47 13.33 -14.18
N VAL A 149 2.30 13.18 -13.55
CA VAL A 149 1.00 13.31 -14.24
C VAL A 149 0.60 14.80 -14.32
N GLY A 150 1.53 15.62 -14.83
CA GLY A 150 1.35 17.06 -15.06
C GLY A 150 1.12 17.42 -16.52
N ALA A 151 1.22 16.45 -17.44
CA ALA A 151 0.75 16.67 -18.80
C ALA A 151 -0.75 16.39 -18.81
N THR A 152 -1.54 17.37 -19.22
CA THR A 152 -2.93 17.20 -19.66
C THR A 152 -2.92 16.26 -20.88
N THR A 153 -2.69 14.97 -20.64
CA THR A 153 -2.66 13.96 -21.69
C THR A 153 -4.10 13.80 -22.15
N LEU A 154 -4.37 14.22 -23.39
CA LEU A 154 -5.68 14.06 -24.02
C LEU A 154 -6.05 12.58 -23.95
N ALA A 155 -7.16 12.24 -23.33
CA ALA A 155 -7.65 10.86 -23.32
C ALA A 155 -8.61 10.65 -24.49
N VAL A 156 -8.42 9.56 -25.22
CA VAL A 156 -9.33 9.14 -26.28
C VAL A 156 -9.96 7.80 -25.87
N PRO A 157 -11.29 7.61 -26.05
CA PRO A 157 -11.93 6.35 -25.74
C PRO A 157 -11.30 5.17 -26.51
N PRO A 158 -11.16 3.97 -25.90
CA PRO A 158 -10.57 2.82 -26.57
C PRO A 158 -11.27 2.43 -27.87
N SER A 159 -12.58 2.69 -27.99
CA SER A 159 -13.37 2.42 -29.19
C SER A 159 -12.95 3.26 -30.41
N ALA A 160 -12.23 4.36 -30.20
CA ALA A 160 -11.79 5.27 -31.25
C ALA A 160 -10.40 4.94 -31.81
N VAL A 161 -9.69 3.96 -31.22
CA VAL A 161 -8.27 3.69 -31.48
C VAL A 161 -8.08 2.38 -32.25
N PHE A 162 -7.29 2.41 -33.33
CA PHE A 162 -7.03 1.27 -34.21
C PHE A 162 -5.56 0.89 -34.26
N GLY A 163 -5.32 -0.42 -34.40
CA GLY A 163 -4.01 -0.99 -34.68
C GLY A 163 -2.89 -0.53 -33.73
N PRO A 164 -3.09 -0.54 -32.40
CA PRO A 164 -2.04 -0.10 -31.48
C PRO A 164 -0.79 -0.98 -31.64
N ARG A 165 0.35 -0.34 -31.94
CA ARG A 165 1.66 -1.00 -32.09
C ARG A 165 2.74 -0.09 -31.53
N ALA A 166 3.53 -0.62 -30.59
CA ALA A 166 4.75 0.03 -30.07
C ALA A 166 4.58 1.50 -29.61
N GLY A 167 3.48 1.83 -28.93
CA GLY A 167 3.23 3.20 -28.44
C GLY A 167 2.63 4.14 -29.49
N GLU A 168 2.27 3.62 -30.66
CA GLU A 168 1.57 4.35 -31.71
C GLU A 168 0.21 3.70 -31.97
N ALA A 169 -0.76 4.51 -32.38
CA ALA A 169 -2.05 4.04 -32.83
C ALA A 169 -2.63 4.93 -33.93
N LEU A 170 -3.74 4.50 -34.51
CA LEU A 170 -4.44 5.24 -35.56
C LEU A 170 -5.81 5.65 -35.05
N VAL A 171 -6.25 6.85 -35.43
CA VAL A 171 -7.58 7.38 -35.12
C VAL A 171 -8.14 8.10 -36.34
N TYR A 172 -9.46 8.14 -36.46
CA TYR A 172 -10.12 8.96 -37.48
C TYR A 172 -10.52 10.31 -36.90
N VAL A 173 -9.90 11.37 -37.39
CA VAL A 173 -10.27 12.74 -37.02
C VAL A 173 -11.28 13.28 -38.01
N VAL A 174 -12.38 13.81 -37.50
CA VAL A 174 -13.45 14.42 -38.30
C VAL A 174 -13.12 15.88 -38.55
N ASP A 175 -13.01 16.25 -39.83
CA ASP A 175 -12.98 17.64 -40.24
C ASP A 175 -14.44 18.14 -40.37
N LEU A 176 -14.83 19.04 -39.47
CA LEU A 176 -16.18 19.61 -39.45
C LEU A 176 -16.45 20.53 -40.65
N ALA A 177 -15.43 21.16 -41.23
CA ALA A 177 -15.60 22.06 -42.37
C ALA A 177 -15.94 21.30 -43.65
N THR A 178 -15.31 20.14 -43.85
CA THR A 178 -15.52 19.29 -45.04
C THR A 178 -16.46 18.11 -44.78
N SER A 179 -16.83 17.87 -43.51
CA SER A 179 -17.60 16.70 -43.04
C SER A 179 -16.96 15.38 -43.50
N ARG A 180 -15.63 15.29 -43.46
CA ARG A 180 -14.86 14.10 -43.87
C ARG A 180 -13.99 13.60 -42.72
N VAL A 181 -13.70 12.30 -42.74
CA VAL A 181 -12.76 11.68 -41.79
C VAL A 181 -11.39 11.54 -42.40
N HIS A 182 -10.37 11.78 -41.58
CA HIS A 182 -8.98 11.59 -41.96
C HIS A 182 -8.28 10.62 -41.01
N LEU A 183 -7.62 9.62 -41.58
CA LEU A 183 -6.83 8.69 -40.79
C LEU A 183 -5.56 9.39 -40.30
N ARG A 184 -5.35 9.39 -38.99
CA ARG A 184 -4.23 10.08 -38.35
C ARG A 184 -3.50 9.17 -37.39
N LYS A 185 -2.19 9.16 -37.51
CA LYS A 185 -1.29 8.46 -36.61
C LYS A 185 -1.09 9.29 -35.34
N ILE A 186 -1.24 8.65 -34.19
CA ILE A 186 -1.12 9.24 -32.87
C ILE A 186 -0.12 8.47 -32.02
N HIS A 187 0.51 9.18 -31.09
CA HIS A 187 1.34 8.58 -30.06
C HIS A 187 0.48 8.39 -28.83
N ILE A 188 0.44 7.16 -28.34
CA ILE A 188 -0.36 6.76 -27.18
C ILE A 188 0.55 6.46 -25.99
N GLY A 189 0.07 6.82 -24.81
CA GLY A 189 0.67 6.50 -23.53
C GLY A 189 -0.14 5.44 -22.79
N GLU A 190 -0.17 5.56 -21.46
CA GLU A 190 -0.91 4.66 -20.60
C GLU A 190 -2.43 4.82 -20.78
N ALA A 191 -3.15 3.70 -20.69
CA ALA A 191 -4.60 3.70 -20.56
C ALA A 191 -4.97 3.87 -19.08
N ASN A 192 -5.94 4.73 -18.81
CA ASN A 192 -6.51 4.97 -17.49
C ASN A 192 -8.05 4.91 -17.56
N ASP A 193 -8.72 5.15 -16.44
CA ASP A 193 -10.19 5.12 -16.37
C ASP A 193 -10.88 6.12 -17.32
N ALA A 194 -10.18 7.18 -17.73
CA ALA A 194 -10.70 8.17 -18.68
C ALA A 194 -10.49 7.77 -20.16
N GLY A 195 -9.66 6.76 -20.44
CA GLY A 195 -9.38 6.27 -21.79
C GLY A 195 -7.90 6.05 -22.06
N ILE A 196 -7.52 5.99 -23.32
CA ILE A 196 -6.12 5.86 -23.76
C ILE A 196 -5.51 7.26 -23.81
N GLY A 197 -4.45 7.49 -23.02
CA GLY A 197 -3.73 8.76 -23.07
C GLY A 197 -3.03 8.97 -24.41
N VAL A 198 -3.16 10.15 -24.99
CA VAL A 198 -2.52 10.58 -26.24
C VAL A 198 -1.42 11.59 -25.93
N THR A 199 -0.18 11.22 -26.23
CA THR A 199 1.02 12.05 -26.02
C THR A 199 1.34 12.93 -27.22
N GLY A 200 0.75 12.66 -28.39
CA GLY A 200 0.87 13.52 -29.57
C GLY A 200 0.05 13.05 -30.78
N GLY A 201 -0.18 13.96 -31.74
CA GLY A 201 -0.88 13.66 -33.00
C GLY A 201 -2.34 14.15 -33.07
N ILE A 202 -2.93 14.50 -31.93
CA ILE A 202 -4.24 15.16 -31.83
C ILE A 202 -4.09 16.43 -31.00
N LYS A 203 -4.85 17.48 -31.34
CA LYS A 203 -4.95 18.72 -30.57
C LYS A 203 -6.25 18.76 -29.75
N PRO A 204 -6.27 19.47 -28.60
CA PRO A 204 -7.50 19.68 -27.85
C PRO A 204 -8.57 20.33 -28.73
N GLY A 205 -9.80 19.82 -28.68
CA GLY A 205 -10.94 20.31 -29.47
C GLY A 205 -11.13 19.66 -30.84
N GLU A 206 -10.22 18.80 -31.29
CA GLU A 206 -10.44 17.98 -32.49
C GLU A 206 -11.47 16.86 -32.22
N TRP A 207 -12.31 16.57 -33.23
CA TRP A 207 -13.34 15.55 -33.14
C TRP A 207 -12.83 14.20 -33.61
N VAL A 208 -13.01 13.16 -32.81
CA VAL A 208 -12.58 11.79 -33.15
C VAL A 208 -13.80 10.90 -33.33
N ALA A 209 -13.78 10.04 -34.35
CA ALA A 209 -14.87 9.10 -34.61
C ALA A 209 -14.87 7.94 -33.58
N LEU A 210 -15.97 7.78 -32.86
CA LEU A 210 -16.13 6.77 -31.81
C LEU A 210 -16.86 5.50 -32.26
N SER A 211 -17.55 5.53 -33.40
CA SER A 211 -18.48 4.47 -33.81
C SER A 211 -18.31 4.11 -35.28
N ARG A 212 -18.55 2.81 -35.59
CA ARG A 212 -18.48 2.24 -36.96
C ARG A 212 -17.15 2.49 -37.66
N VAL A 213 -16.11 2.54 -36.86
CA VAL A 213 -14.79 3.00 -37.28
C VAL A 213 -14.07 1.95 -38.14
N ASP A 214 -14.50 0.70 -38.01
CA ASP A 214 -14.20 -0.44 -38.89
C ASP A 214 -14.71 -0.26 -40.33
N ARG A 215 -15.70 0.63 -40.54
CA ARG A 215 -16.31 0.90 -41.84
C ARG A 215 -15.87 2.22 -42.46
N LEU A 216 -15.06 3.00 -41.75
CA LEU A 216 -14.55 4.26 -42.24
C LEU A 216 -13.34 4.03 -43.15
N THR A 217 -13.22 4.87 -44.17
CA THR A 217 -12.04 4.98 -45.02
C THR A 217 -11.57 6.42 -45.04
N ASP A 218 -10.29 6.64 -45.31
CA ASP A 218 -9.73 7.99 -45.41
C ASP A 218 -10.46 8.82 -46.46
N GLY A 219 -10.84 10.04 -46.09
CA GLY A 219 -11.63 10.95 -46.91
C GLY A 219 -13.13 10.65 -47.01
N MET A 220 -13.65 9.62 -46.32
CA MET A 220 -15.08 9.30 -46.33
C MET A 220 -15.91 10.46 -45.76
N LYS A 221 -17.01 10.83 -46.44
CA LYS A 221 -17.95 11.84 -45.95
C LYS A 221 -18.80 11.24 -44.82
N VAL A 222 -18.87 11.92 -43.69
CA VAL A 222 -19.62 11.49 -42.50
C VAL A 222 -20.54 12.60 -42.01
N ALA A 223 -21.60 12.23 -41.31
CA ALA A 223 -22.46 13.17 -40.60
C ALA A 223 -22.27 12.95 -39.09
N PRO A 224 -21.60 13.85 -38.36
CA PRO A 224 -21.41 13.71 -36.92
C PRO A 224 -22.74 13.85 -36.18
N LEU A 225 -23.03 12.93 -35.26
CA LEU A 225 -24.28 12.89 -34.47
C LEU A 225 -24.20 13.72 -33.16
N GLY A 226 -23.19 14.57 -33.00
CA GLY A 226 -22.90 15.32 -31.78
C GLY A 226 -21.82 14.68 -30.91
N PRO A 227 -21.33 15.39 -29.87
CA PRO A 227 -20.26 14.89 -29.02
C PRO A 227 -20.82 13.81 -28.07
N ALA A 228 -20.09 12.70 -27.93
CA ALA A 228 -20.34 11.79 -26.81
C ALA A 228 -19.85 12.48 -25.52
N ARG A 229 -20.70 12.49 -24.49
CA ARG A 229 -20.34 12.97 -23.15
C ARG A 229 -19.51 11.95 -22.40
#